data_AF-A0AAU7MQ61-F1
#
_entry.id   AF-A0AAU7MQ61-F1
#
_cell.length_a   1.000
_cell.length_b   1.000
_cell.length_c   1.000
_cell.angle_alpha   90.00
_cell.angle_beta   90.00
_cell.angle_gamma   90.00
#
_symmetry.space_group_name_H-M   'P 1'
#
loop_
_entity.id
_entity.type
_entity.pdbx_description
1 polymer ?
#
loop_
_entity_poly.entity_id
_entity_poly.type
_entity_poly.pdbx_seq_one_letter_code
_entity_poly.pdbx_strand_id
1 'polypeptide(L)'
;MVEKRTFSISELSQEFDVTTRSIRFYEDQGLLKPRRRGQTRIFSTKDRVRLKLILRGKRMGFTLAETRELFDLWDETLTGNEKQLLKMLEILDGRKAMLEQQKNDIAQAEMEIDTAEARCREALAELQKKKKQQAPANDEARQTAEN
;
A
#
# COMPACT_ATOMS: atom_id res chain seq x y z
N MET A 1 38.79 14.21 15.96
CA MET A 1 37.33 14.22 16.20
C MET A 1 36.65 14.02 14.86
N VAL A 2 35.94 12.91 14.65
CA VAL A 2 35.18 12.71 13.40
C VAL A 2 33.92 13.57 13.50
N GLU A 3 33.78 14.57 12.64
CA GLU A 3 32.54 15.35 12.54
C GLU A 3 31.38 14.39 12.25
N LYS A 4 30.40 14.34 13.16
CA LYS A 4 29.18 13.59 12.92
C LYS A 4 28.39 14.33 11.85
N ARG A 5 28.35 13.77 10.64
CA ARG A 5 27.57 14.30 9.51
C ARG A 5 26.15 14.61 9.96
N THR A 6 25.70 15.83 9.68
CA THR A 6 24.33 16.27 9.88
C THR A 6 23.65 16.48 8.54
N PHE A 7 22.31 16.53 8.56
CA PHE A 7 21.49 16.65 7.37
C PHE A 7 20.42 17.73 7.61
N SER A 8 20.13 18.49 6.58
CA SER A 8 18.97 19.37 6.49
C SER A 8 17.72 18.56 6.10
N ILE A 9 16.54 19.16 6.31
CA ILE A 9 15.28 18.55 5.86
C ILE A 9 15.24 18.37 4.33
N SER A 10 15.84 19.30 3.58
CA SER A 10 15.86 19.26 2.12
C SER A 10 16.75 18.14 1.60
N GLU A 11 17.92 17.93 2.21
CA GLU A 11 18.80 16.80 1.85
C GLU A 11 18.10 15.46 2.10
N LEU A 12 17.46 15.27 3.26
CA LEU A 12 16.72 14.04 3.54
C LEU A 12 15.50 13.85 2.62
N SER A 13 14.83 14.95 2.27
CA SER A 13 13.70 14.95 1.34
C SER A 13 14.12 14.46 -0.04
N GLN A 14 15.24 14.98 -0.56
CA GLN A 14 15.81 14.56 -1.84
C GLN A 14 16.35 13.13 -1.78
N GLU A 15 17.08 12.78 -0.71
CA GLU A 15 17.71 11.47 -0.57
C GLU A 15 16.69 10.33 -0.56
N PHE A 16 15.57 10.51 0.14
CA PHE A 16 14.57 9.46 0.31
C PHE A 16 13.35 9.60 -0.61
N ASP A 17 13.37 10.58 -1.52
CA ASP A 17 12.26 10.90 -2.41
C ASP A 17 10.92 11.04 -1.65
N VAL A 18 10.94 11.89 -0.62
CA VAL A 18 9.76 12.20 0.20
C VAL A 18 9.63 13.68 0.39
N THR A 19 8.41 14.17 0.57
CA THR A 19 8.21 15.60 0.81
C THR A 19 8.75 16.03 2.17
N THR A 20 9.23 17.28 2.27
CA THR A 20 9.55 17.90 3.57
C THR A 20 8.36 17.89 4.53
N ARG A 21 7.12 17.94 4.02
CA ARG A 21 5.88 17.79 4.80
C ARG A 21 5.79 16.42 5.47
N SER A 22 6.13 15.34 4.77
CA SER A 22 6.16 13.99 5.33
C SER A 22 7.20 13.86 6.45
N ILE A 23 8.38 14.44 6.28
CA ILE A 23 9.43 14.42 7.31
C ILE A 23 8.98 15.17 8.57
N ARG A 24 8.36 16.36 8.41
CA ARG A 24 7.78 17.10 9.54
C ARG A 24 6.69 16.31 10.24
N PHE A 25 5.83 15.64 9.48
CA PHE A 25 4.81 14.78 10.06
C PHE A 25 5.43 13.66 10.93
N TYR A 26 6.52 13.02 10.50
CA TYR A 26 7.19 12.02 11.34
C TYR A 26 7.86 12.61 12.60
N GLU A 27 8.34 13.85 12.54
CA GLU A 27 8.78 14.61 13.72
C GLU A 27 7.60 14.89 14.66
N ASP A 28 6.46 15.36 14.15
CA ASP A 28 5.26 15.65 14.93
C ASP A 28 4.69 14.38 15.60
N GLN A 29 4.85 13.22 14.95
CA GLN A 29 4.53 11.91 15.52
C GLN A 29 5.60 11.38 16.49
N GLY A 30 6.65 12.15 16.78
CA GLY A 30 7.72 11.81 17.74
C GLY A 30 8.72 10.76 17.26
N LEU A 31 8.64 10.34 15.99
CA LEU A 31 9.49 9.28 15.41
C LEU A 31 10.90 9.81 15.05
N LEU A 32 10.99 11.10 14.76
CA LEU A 32 12.25 11.81 14.53
C LEU A 32 12.45 12.87 15.61
N LYS A 33 13.70 13.09 16.03
CA LYS A 33 14.02 14.05 17.09
C LYS A 33 15.20 14.94 16.67
N PRO A 34 15.06 15.71 15.56
CA PRO A 34 16.13 16.58 15.09
C PRO A 34 16.44 17.69 16.11
N ARG A 35 17.68 18.16 16.13
CA ARG A 35 18.07 19.35 16.89
C ARG A 35 17.64 20.61 16.15
N ARG A 36 17.49 21.71 16.86
CA ARG A 36 17.21 23.03 16.27
C ARG A 36 18.41 23.95 16.42
N ARG A 37 18.72 24.69 15.36
CA ARG A 37 19.64 25.84 15.37
C ARG A 37 18.87 27.04 14.82
N GLY A 38 18.35 27.88 15.73
CA GLY A 38 17.33 28.87 15.39
C GLY A 38 16.06 28.17 14.87
N GLN A 39 15.58 28.59 13.70
CA GLN A 39 14.42 27.99 13.03
C GLN A 39 14.75 26.73 12.21
N THR A 40 16.04 26.41 12.05
CA THR A 40 16.50 25.33 11.16
C THR A 40 16.60 24.01 11.91
N ARG A 41 16.00 22.95 11.34
CA ARG A 41 16.12 21.57 11.81
C ARG A 41 17.42 20.95 11.32
N ILE A 42 18.17 20.35 12.24
CA ILE A 42 19.42 19.64 11.99
C ILE A 42 19.21 18.18 12.39
N PHE A 43 19.18 17.31 11.39
CA PHE A 43 19.00 15.86 11.56
C PHE A 43 20.36 15.19 11.72
N SER A 44 20.43 14.24 12.63
CA SER A 44 21.62 13.41 12.84
C SER A 44 21.64 12.19 11.91
N THR A 45 22.76 11.49 11.85
CA THR A 45 22.83 10.15 11.23
C THR A 45 21.79 9.18 11.81
N LYS A 46 21.48 9.28 13.11
CA LYS A 46 20.46 8.44 13.76
C LYS A 46 19.06 8.77 13.22
N ASP A 47 18.74 10.05 13.05
CA ASP A 47 17.45 10.46 12.46
C ASP A 47 17.34 10.01 11.00
N ARG A 48 18.43 10.09 10.23
CA ARG A 48 18.48 9.57 8.85
C ARG A 48 18.17 8.07 8.80
N VAL A 49 18.79 7.27 9.69
CA VAL A 49 18.52 5.83 9.78
C VAL A 49 17.08 5.57 10.19
N ARG A 50 16.55 6.29 11.19
CA ARG A 50 15.15 6.18 11.60
C ARG A 50 14.19 6.50 10.46
N LEU A 51 14.43 7.58 9.71
CA LEU A 51 13.62 7.93 8.54
C LEU A 51 13.62 6.79 7.50
N LYS A 52 14.79 6.23 7.18
CA LYS A 52 14.88 5.08 6.28
C LYS A 52 14.04 3.88 6.77
N LEU A 53 14.08 3.59 8.06
CA LEU A 53 13.31 2.49 8.67
C LEU A 53 11.80 2.76 8.68
N ILE A 54 11.37 3.98 9.00
CA ILE A 54 9.94 4.39 8.94
C ILE A 54 9.40 4.18 7.52
N LEU A 55 10.15 4.62 6.50
CA LEU A 55 9.74 4.48 5.11
C LEU A 55 9.67 3.02 4.67
N ARG A 56 10.61 2.18 5.12
CA ARG A 56 10.59 0.74 4.85
C ARG A 56 9.39 0.06 5.53
N GLY A 57 9.15 0.35 6.81
CA GLY A 57 8.01 -0.17 7.56
C GLY A 57 6.69 0.19 6.87
N LYS A 58 6.52 1.45 6.45
CA LYS A 58 5.34 1.89 5.70
C LYS A 58 5.12 1.08 4.41
N ARG A 59 6.18 0.75 3.66
CA ARG A 59 6.08 -0.10 2.45
C ARG A 59 5.65 -1.54 2.77
N MET A 60 6.05 -2.05 3.94
CA MET A 60 5.59 -3.35 4.46
C MET A 60 4.19 -3.28 5.08
N GLY A 61 3.59 -2.07 5.09
CA GLY A 61 2.28 -1.78 5.66
C GLY A 61 2.25 -1.73 7.19
N PHE A 62 3.40 -1.47 7.82
CA PHE A 62 3.45 -1.19 9.25
C PHE A 62 2.77 0.14 9.53
N THR A 63 2.06 0.18 10.64
CA THR A 63 1.52 1.40 11.23
C THR A 63 2.65 2.23 11.85
N LEU A 64 2.37 3.51 12.06
CA LEU A 64 3.29 4.40 12.78
C LEU A 64 3.41 4.02 14.26
N ALA A 65 2.37 3.41 14.84
CA ALA A 65 2.37 2.92 16.20
C ALA A 65 3.33 1.74 16.37
N GLU A 66 3.25 0.72 15.50
CA GLU A 66 4.21 -0.41 15.47
C GLU A 66 5.63 0.08 15.24
N THR A 67 5.82 1.03 14.31
CA THR A 67 7.14 1.62 14.06
C THR A 67 7.69 2.35 15.29
N ARG A 68 6.82 3.04 16.06
CA ARG A 68 7.20 3.71 17.31
C ARG A 68 7.59 2.70 18.38
N GLU A 69 6.78 1.67 18.59
CA GLU A 69 7.04 0.60 19.55
C GLU A 69 8.41 -0.06 19.28
N LEU A 70 8.73 -0.35 18.01
CA LEU A 70 10.04 -0.87 17.62
C LEU A 70 11.20 0.08 17.95
N PHE A 71 10.99 1.39 17.89
CA PHE A 71 12.01 2.37 18.29
C PHE A 71 12.11 2.58 19.79
N ASP A 72 11.02 2.40 20.53
CA ASP A 72 10.97 2.54 21.98
C ASP A 72 11.56 1.30 22.68
N LEU A 73 11.43 0.12 22.08
CA LEU A 73 12.09 -1.11 22.50
C LEU A 73 13.60 -1.12 22.23
N TRP A 74 14.08 -0.20 21.40
CA TRP A 74 15.51 -0.10 21.12
C TRP A 74 16.26 0.42 22.34
N ASP A 75 17.13 -0.42 22.86
CA ASP A 75 18.13 -0.10 23.86
C ASP A 75 19.47 -0.70 23.40
N GLU A 76 20.59 -0.05 23.75
CA GLU A 76 21.94 -0.49 23.35
C GLU A 76 22.36 -1.80 24.04
N THR A 77 21.51 -2.34 24.92
CA THR A 77 21.71 -3.62 25.61
C THR A 77 21.34 -4.83 24.74
N LEU A 78 21.99 -5.98 25.01
CA LEU A 78 21.68 -7.24 24.31
C LEU A 78 20.21 -7.65 24.50
N THR A 79 19.66 -7.48 25.70
CA THR A 79 18.26 -7.76 26.02
C THR A 79 17.29 -6.82 25.30
N GLY A 80 17.66 -5.55 25.11
CA GLY A 80 16.88 -4.60 24.31
C GLY A 80 16.81 -5.02 22.84
N ASN A 81 17.95 -5.40 22.26
CA ASN A 81 18.01 -5.92 20.89
C ASN A 81 17.17 -7.19 20.69
N GLU A 82 17.20 -8.12 21.64
CA GLU A 82 16.38 -9.34 21.58
C GLU A 82 14.88 -9.02 21.60
N LYS A 83 14.42 -8.18 22.54
CA LYS A 83 13.02 -7.76 22.61
C LYS A 83 12.54 -7.07 21.33
N GLN A 84 13.38 -6.20 20.75
CA GLN A 84 13.09 -5.55 19.49
C GLN A 84 12.92 -6.55 18.35
N LEU A 85 13.80 -7.55 18.25
CA LEU A 85 13.75 -8.57 17.20
C LEU A 85 12.51 -9.47 17.35
N LEU A 86 12.19 -9.89 18.58
CA LEU A 86 10.97 -10.66 18.85
C LEU A 86 9.72 -9.88 18.46
N LYS A 87 9.64 -8.58 18.79
CA LYS A 87 8.53 -7.73 18.39
C LYS A 87 8.45 -7.57 16.86
N MET A 88 9.60 -7.41 16.21
CA MET A 88 9.66 -7.30 14.76
C MET A 88 9.14 -8.59 14.08
N LEU A 89 9.49 -9.76 14.61
CA LEU A 89 8.99 -11.04 14.11
C LEU A 89 7.47 -11.15 14.28
N GLU A 90 6.93 -10.79 15.44
CA GLU A 90 5.48 -10.77 15.69
C GLU A 90 4.73 -9.91 14.65
N ILE A 91 5.21 -8.68 14.40
CA ILE A 91 4.61 -7.78 13.41
C ILE A 91 4.72 -8.39 12.01
N LEU A 92 5.89 -8.92 11.64
CA LEU A 92 6.10 -9.51 10.32
C LEU A 92 5.18 -10.71 10.06
N ASP A 93 5.02 -11.59 11.04
CA ASP A 93 4.15 -12.77 10.94
C ASP A 93 2.69 -12.35 10.78
N GLY A 94 2.23 -11.37 11.57
CA GLY A 94 0.89 -10.80 11.43
C GLY A 94 0.66 -10.18 10.05
N ARG A 95 1.61 -9.37 9.55
CA ARG A 95 1.51 -8.77 8.20
C ARG A 95 1.51 -9.81 7.10
N LYS A 96 2.34 -10.86 7.22
CA LYS A 96 2.37 -11.95 6.24
C LYS A 96 1.05 -12.71 6.22
N ALA A 97 0.49 -13.06 7.37
CA ALA A 97 -0.80 -13.73 7.46
C ALA A 97 -1.93 -12.90 6.83
N MET A 98 -1.96 -11.59 7.11
CA MET A 98 -2.93 -10.68 6.48
C MET A 98 -2.80 -10.63 4.95
N LEU A 99 -1.57 -10.55 4.42
CA LEU A 99 -1.35 -10.51 2.97
C LEU A 99 -1.74 -11.82 2.28
N GLU A 100 -1.46 -12.97 2.91
CA GLU A 100 -1.90 -14.26 2.38
C GLU A 100 -3.43 -14.37 2.38
N GLN A 101 -4.11 -13.90 3.43
CA GLN A 101 -5.57 -13.85 3.45
C GLN A 101 -6.11 -12.96 2.33
N GLN A 102 -5.58 -11.74 2.18
CA GLN A 102 -5.99 -10.83 1.12
C GLN A 102 -5.80 -11.43 -0.28
N LYS A 103 -4.71 -12.16 -0.49
CA LYS A 103 -4.45 -12.86 -1.76
C LYS A 103 -5.51 -13.93 -2.03
N ASN A 104 -5.90 -14.70 -1.01
CA ASN A 104 -6.96 -15.70 -1.14
C ASN A 104 -8.32 -15.06 -1.43
N ASP A 105 -8.65 -13.96 -0.75
CA ASP A 105 -9.89 -13.23 -0.96
C ASP A 105 -9.97 -12.65 -2.39
N ILE A 106 -8.86 -12.10 -2.90
CA ILE A 106 -8.76 -11.61 -4.27
C ILE A 106 -8.97 -12.76 -5.26
N ALA A 107 -8.31 -13.89 -5.06
CA ALA A 107 -8.45 -15.06 -5.94
C ALA A 107 -9.90 -15.57 -5.99
N GLN A 108 -10.60 -15.57 -4.86
CA GLN A 108 -12.02 -15.94 -4.83
C GLN A 108 -12.89 -14.93 -5.59
N ALA A 109 -12.65 -13.64 -5.38
CA ALA A 109 -13.38 -12.59 -6.09
C ALA A 109 -13.17 -12.67 -7.61
N GLU A 110 -11.95 -12.97 -8.07
CA GLU A 110 -11.65 -13.19 -9.48
C GLU A 110 -12.49 -14.35 -10.07
N MET A 111 -12.58 -15.49 -9.36
CA MET A 111 -13.41 -16.62 -9.81
C MET A 111 -14.91 -16.28 -9.90
N GLU A 112 -15.42 -15.51 -8.94
CA GLU A 112 -16.81 -15.05 -8.95
C GLU A 112 -17.08 -14.10 -10.12
N ILE A 113 -16.15 -13.18 -10.39
CA ILE A 113 -16.21 -12.26 -11.53
C ILE A 113 -16.20 -13.04 -12.85
N ASP A 114 -15.28 -13.99 -13.04
CA ASP A 114 -15.19 -14.80 -14.26
C ASP A 114 -16.49 -15.58 -14.51
N THR A 115 -17.06 -16.15 -13.45
CA THR A 115 -18.33 -16.89 -13.53
C THR A 115 -19.48 -15.97 -13.93
N ALA A 116 -19.56 -14.78 -13.33
CA ALA A 116 -20.59 -13.80 -13.67
C ALA A 116 -20.42 -13.30 -15.12
N GLU A 117 -19.19 -13.06 -15.56
CA GLU A 117 -18.88 -12.64 -16.92
C GLU A 117 -19.32 -13.70 -17.94
N ALA A 118 -19.00 -14.98 -17.72
CA ALA A 118 -19.40 -16.07 -18.60
C ALA A 118 -20.93 -16.14 -18.76
N ARG A 119 -21.68 -16.04 -17.66
CA ARG A 119 -23.16 -16.03 -17.68
C ARG A 119 -23.71 -14.84 -18.47
N CYS A 120 -23.13 -13.65 -18.28
CA CYS A 120 -23.51 -12.46 -19.03
C CYS A 120 -23.28 -12.64 -20.55
N ARG A 121 -22.13 -13.20 -20.94
CA ARG A 121 -21.79 -13.46 -22.35
C ARG A 121 -22.75 -14.48 -22.98
N GLU A 122 -23.06 -15.57 -22.28
CA GLU A 122 -24.02 -16.58 -22.74
C GLU A 122 -25.42 -16.00 -22.92
N ALA A 123 -25.92 -15.27 -21.91
CA ALA A 123 -27.22 -14.62 -21.97
C ALA A 123 -27.32 -13.62 -23.14
N LEU A 124 -26.26 -12.83 -23.37
CA LEU A 124 -26.19 -11.89 -24.48
C LEU A 124 -26.23 -12.61 -25.83
N ALA A 125 -25.48 -13.71 -25.99
CA ALA A 125 -25.47 -14.50 -27.22
C ALA A 125 -26.85 -15.09 -27.54
N GLU A 126 -27.56 -15.62 -26.53
CA GLU A 126 -28.92 -16.14 -26.70
C GLU A 126 -29.93 -15.04 -27.09
N LEU A 127 -29.84 -13.85 -26.49
CA LEU A 127 -30.66 -12.71 -26.89
C LEU A 127 -30.39 -12.26 -28.33
N GLN A 128 -29.13 -12.24 -28.76
CA GLN A 128 -28.76 -11.90 -30.13
C GLN A 128 -29.27 -12.93 -31.14
N LYS A 129 -29.20 -14.24 -30.82
CA LYS A 129 -29.80 -15.30 -31.65
C LYS A 129 -31.30 -15.10 -31.80
N LYS A 130 -32.02 -14.88 -30.70
CA LYS A 130 -33.48 -14.64 -30.72
C LYS A 130 -33.86 -13.42 -31.56
N LYS A 131 -33.12 -12.31 -31.45
CA LYS A 131 -33.33 -11.12 -32.30
C LYS A 131 -33.13 -11.41 -33.79
N LYS A 132 -32.10 -12.17 -34.16
CA LYS A 132 -31.86 -12.58 -35.56
C LYS A 132 -32.98 -13.48 -36.10
N GLN A 133 -33.51 -14.39 -35.29
CA GLN A 133 -34.60 -15.29 -35.68
C GLN A 133 -35.96 -14.59 -35.82
N GLN A 134 -36.16 -13.44 -35.16
CA GLN A 134 -37.38 -12.64 -35.28
C GLN A 134 -37.34 -11.63 -36.47
N ALA A 135 -36.16 -11.38 -37.05
CA ALA A 135 -36.00 -10.45 -38.17
C ALA A 135 -36.57 -10.90 -39.54
N PRO A 136 -36.63 -12.19 -39.94
CA PRO A 136 -37.05 -12.55 -41.29
C PRO A 136 -38.56 -12.44 -41.54
N ALA A 137 -39.40 -12.39 -40.49
CA ALA A 137 -40.86 -12.33 -40.66
C ALA A 137 -41.40 -10.92 -41.00
N ASN A 138 -40.60 -9.85 -40.85
CA ASN A 138 -41.04 -8.48 -41.08
C ASN A 138 -40.80 -7.97 -42.51
N ASP A 139 -40.00 -8.67 -43.32
CA ASP A 139 -39.78 -8.30 -44.74
C ASP A 139 -40.82 -8.94 -45.69
N GLU A 140 -41.28 -10.17 -45.43
CA GLU A 140 -42.34 -10.80 -46.24
C GLU A 140 -43.73 -10.17 -46.03
N ALA A 141 -44.01 -9.65 -44.83
CA ALA A 141 -45.26 -8.94 -44.53
C ALA A 141 -45.33 -7.53 -45.17
N ARG A 142 -44.20 -6.96 -45.59
CA ARG A 142 -44.18 -5.69 -46.35
C ARG A 142 -44.40 -5.89 -47.85
N GLN A 143 -43.95 -7.02 -48.41
CA GLN A 143 -44.07 -7.30 -49.84
C GLN A 143 -45.46 -7.82 -50.25
N THR A 144 -46.27 -8.33 -49.32
CA THR A 144 -47.65 -8.79 -49.59
C THR A 144 -48.72 -7.68 -49.47
N ALA A 145 -48.34 -6.48 -48.99
CA ALA A 145 -49.25 -5.34 -48.87
C ALA A 145 -49.24 -4.38 -50.08
N GLU A 146 -48.39 -4.62 -51.09
CA GLU A 146 -48.22 -3.77 -52.28
C GLU A 146 -48.71 -4.41 -53.60
N ASN A 147 -49.37 -5.58 -53.58
CA ASN A 147 -50.00 -6.20 -54.76
C ASN A 147 -51.53 -6.11 -54.74
#